data_AF-A0A7X8ZVE6-F1
#
_entry.id   AF-A0A7X8ZVE6-F1
#
_cell.length_a   1.000
_cell.length_b   1.000
_cell.length_c   1.000
_cell.angle_alpha   90.00
_cell.angle_beta   90.00
_cell.angle_gamma   90.00
#
_symmetry.space_group_name_H-M   'P 1'
#
loop_
_entity.id
_entity.type
_entity.pdbx_description
1 polymer ?
#
loop_
_entity_poly.entity_id
_entity_poly.type
_entity_poly.pdbx_seq_one_letter_code
_entity_poly.pdbx_strand_id
1 'polypeptide(L)'
;MYYHAIKKTSLPLYRTNEEAQRLLFALHAKLMDRQVTIIDYLLEPHTCQLILQTKKRIVLPTFAIRPIAKERLLWYLSSLGSKGKAYPYSGLHECYFLSTCFCELGKVTADPLPYPLKEILAVKNGRAE
;
A
#
# COMPACT_ATOMS: atom_id res chain seq x y z
N MET A 1 0.82 -2.32 14.76
CA MET A 1 0.11 -1.03 14.55
C MET A 1 0.01 -0.77 13.06
N TYR A 2 -1.07 -0.12 12.62
CA TYR A 2 -1.28 0.23 11.22
C TYR A 2 -1.15 1.74 11.02
N TYR A 3 -0.62 2.14 9.87
CA TYR A 3 -0.43 3.55 9.51
C TYR A 3 -0.81 3.80 8.06
N HIS A 4 -1.44 4.95 7.81
CA HIS A 4 -1.61 5.48 6.48
C HIS A 4 -0.51 6.52 6.24
N ALA A 5 0.34 6.28 5.25
CA ALA A 5 1.38 7.21 4.85
C ALA A 5 1.07 7.78 3.46
N ILE A 6 1.02 9.12 3.36
CA ILE A 6 0.74 9.81 2.11
C ILE A 6 1.89 10.77 1.78
N LYS A 7 2.47 10.62 0.60
CA LYS A 7 3.33 11.63 -0.03
C LYS A 7 2.57 12.23 -1.20
N LYS A 8 2.37 13.55 -1.19
CA LYS A 8 1.77 14.31 -2.29
C LYS A 8 2.72 15.41 -2.71
N THR A 9 2.97 15.56 -4.01
CA THR A 9 3.94 16.52 -4.55
C THR A 9 3.34 17.29 -5.73
N SER A 10 3.73 18.55 -5.89
CA SER A 10 3.36 19.34 -7.07
C SER A 10 4.09 18.83 -8.32
N LEU A 11 5.35 18.43 -8.18
CA LEU A 11 6.12 17.77 -9.22
C LEU A 11 5.82 16.26 -9.26
N PRO A 12 5.90 15.63 -10.44
CA PRO A 12 5.69 14.19 -10.54
C PRO A 12 6.81 13.42 -9.82
N LEU A 13 6.42 12.40 -9.06
CA LEU A 13 7.26 11.38 -8.43
C LEU A 13 7.97 10.50 -9.47
N TYR A 14 7.34 10.29 -10.63
CA TYR A 14 7.87 9.55 -11.77
C TYR A 14 7.16 9.99 -13.06
N ARG A 15 7.82 9.78 -14.20
CA ARG A 15 7.34 10.05 -15.56
C ARG A 15 7.35 8.81 -16.43
N THR A 16 8.21 7.84 -16.13
CA THR A 16 8.28 6.56 -16.85
C THR A 16 7.98 5.37 -15.95
N ASN A 17 7.77 4.21 -16.57
CA ASN A 17 7.54 2.96 -15.84
C ASN A 17 8.77 2.52 -15.04
N GLU A 18 9.96 2.69 -15.61
CA GLU A 18 11.23 2.35 -14.97
C GLU A 18 11.50 3.24 -13.74
N GLU A 19 11.09 4.50 -13.79
CA GLU A 19 11.17 5.41 -12.64
C GLU A 19 10.20 4.99 -11.53
N ALA A 20 8.96 4.63 -11.88
CA ALA A 20 7.97 4.14 -10.93
C ALA A 20 8.46 2.87 -10.21
N GLN A 21 9.00 1.92 -10.97
CA GLN A 21 9.56 0.69 -10.41
C GLN A 21 10.75 0.97 -9.49
N ARG A 22 11.72 1.79 -9.93
CA ARG A 22 12.86 2.17 -9.09
C ARG A 22 12.44 2.85 -7.80
N LEU A 23 11.42 3.72 -7.86
CA LEU A 23 10.84 4.36 -6.68
C LEU A 23 10.26 3.32 -5.71
N LEU A 24 9.45 2.38 -6.21
CA LEU A 24 8.85 1.31 -5.39
C LEU A 24 9.91 0.40 -4.76
N PHE A 25 10.92 0.01 -5.52
CA PHE A 25 12.06 -0.78 -5.01
C PHE A 25 12.79 -0.04 -3.87
N ALA A 26 13.18 1.21 -4.10
CA ALA A 26 13.90 2.00 -3.11
C ALA A 26 13.06 2.22 -1.84
N LEU A 27 11.76 2.45 -2.01
CA LEU A 27 10.82 2.61 -0.90
C LEU A 27 10.64 1.31 -0.11
N HIS A 28 10.45 0.19 -0.80
CA HIS A 28 10.31 -1.13 -0.19
C HIS A 28 11.56 -1.51 0.61
N ALA A 29 12.75 -1.39 0.02
CA ALA A 29 14.02 -1.65 0.70
C ALA A 29 14.17 -0.80 1.97
N LYS A 30 13.90 0.50 1.88
CA LYS A 30 13.98 1.42 3.03
C LYS A 30 13.01 1.08 4.16
N LEU A 31 11.82 0.57 3.83
CA LEU A 31 10.83 0.16 4.82
C LEU A 31 11.19 -1.18 5.46
N MET A 32 11.69 -2.12 4.67
CA MET A 32 12.19 -3.42 5.14
C MET A 32 13.34 -3.27 6.13
N ASP A 33 14.32 -2.40 5.86
CA ASP A 33 15.43 -2.08 6.79
C ASP A 33 14.93 -1.57 8.16
N ARG A 34 13.73 -1.01 8.19
CA ARG A 34 13.09 -0.48 9.40
C ARG A 34 12.08 -1.45 10.02
N GLN A 35 11.98 -2.67 9.51
CA GLN A 35 10.98 -3.67 9.91
C GLN A 35 9.55 -3.11 9.78
N VAL A 36 9.29 -2.46 8.64
CA VAL A 36 7.99 -1.92 8.27
C VAL A 36 7.52 -2.63 7.03
N THR A 37 6.34 -3.24 7.14
CA THR A 37 5.71 -4.00 6.07
C THR A 37 4.75 -3.10 5.30
N ILE A 38 4.79 -3.14 3.97
CA ILE A 38 3.77 -2.53 3.12
C ILE A 38 2.63 -3.53 2.99
N ILE A 39 1.48 -3.20 3.54
CA ILE A 39 0.27 -4.02 3.41
C ILE A 39 -0.37 -3.81 2.05
N ASP A 40 -0.47 -2.55 1.65
CA ASP A 40 -1.08 -2.15 0.38
C ASP A 40 -0.55 -0.79 -0.04
N TYR A 41 -0.63 -0.47 -1.32
CA TYR A 41 -0.19 0.81 -1.84
C TYR A 41 -0.96 1.24 -3.09
N LEU A 42 -0.90 2.54 -3.35
CA LEU A 42 -1.27 3.14 -4.62
C LEU A 42 -0.24 4.23 -4.95
N LEU A 43 0.48 4.06 -6.06
CA LEU A 43 1.45 5.01 -6.56
C LEU A 43 0.92 5.63 -7.85
N GLU A 44 0.64 6.93 -7.80
CA GLU A 44 0.25 7.78 -8.93
C GLU A 44 1.35 8.80 -9.20
N PRO A 45 1.38 9.44 -10.38
CA PRO A 45 2.46 10.37 -10.74
C PRO A 45 2.71 11.46 -9.71
N HIS A 46 1.70 11.94 -8.97
CA HIS A 46 1.85 13.01 -7.97
C HIS A 46 1.60 12.56 -6.53
N THR A 47 1.23 11.29 -6.32
CA THR A 47 0.80 10.80 -5.01
C THR A 47 1.31 9.39 -4.76
N CYS A 48 1.85 9.13 -3.59
CA CYS A 48 2.17 7.79 -3.11
C CYS A 48 1.44 7.56 -1.79
N GLN A 49 0.53 6.60 -1.78
CA GLN A 49 -0.25 6.20 -0.62
C GLN A 49 0.14 4.79 -0.20
N LEU A 50 0.39 4.58 1.08
CA LEU A 50 0.80 3.30 1.66
C LEU A 50 -0.03 2.99 2.89
N ILE A 51 -0.45 1.73 3.02
CA ILE A 51 -0.87 1.16 4.29
C ILE A 51 0.30 0.36 4.84
N LEU A 52 0.80 0.76 6.00
CA LEU A 52 1.99 0.21 6.62
C LEU A 52 1.64 -0.54 7.90
N GLN A 53 2.35 -1.62 8.16
CA GLN A 53 2.30 -2.36 9.42
C GLN A 53 3.68 -2.38 10.07
N THR A 54 3.74 -2.05 11.36
CA THR A 54 4.96 -2.17 12.15
C THR A 54 4.65 -2.28 13.65
N LYS A 55 5.60 -2.82 14.41
CA LYS A 55 5.55 -2.94 15.88
C LYS A 55 6.00 -1.66 16.59
N LYS A 56 6.71 -0.76 15.89
CA LYS A 56 7.28 0.48 16.44
C LYS A 56 6.59 1.72 15.87
N ARG A 57 6.74 2.87 16.52
CA ARG A 57 6.30 4.15 15.95
C ARG A 57 7.21 4.50 14.77
N ILE A 58 6.60 4.93 13.66
CA ILE A 58 7.32 5.24 12.42
C ILE A 58 7.33 6.74 12.13
N VAL A 59 8.47 7.22 11.61
CA VAL A 59 8.61 8.55 11.03
C VAL A 59 9.25 8.41 9.64
N LEU A 60 8.55 8.92 8.64
CA LEU A 60 9.01 9.02 7.26
C LEU A 60 8.94 10.50 6.88
N PRO A 61 10.06 11.24 6.86
CA PRO A 61 10.05 12.70 6.72
C PRO A 61 9.32 13.24 5.49
N THR A 62 9.25 12.46 4.40
CA THR A 62 8.60 12.86 3.15
C THR A 62 7.13 12.43 3.07
N PHE A 63 6.57 11.84 4.14
CA PHE A 63 5.20 11.36 4.18
C PHE A 63 4.45 11.97 5.36
N ALA A 64 3.20 12.37 5.11
CA ALA A 64 2.24 12.58 6.18
C ALA A 64 1.80 11.20 6.70
N ILE A 65 2.08 10.92 7.97
CA ILE A 65 1.74 9.63 8.61
C ILE A 65 0.57 9.84 9.56
N ARG A 66 -0.46 8.99 9.43
CA ARG A 66 -1.60 8.92 10.36
C ARG A 66 -1.76 7.50 10.88
N PRO A 67 -1.90 7.27 12.19
CA PRO A 67 -2.24 5.95 12.70
C PRO A 67 -3.63 5.53 12.22
N ILE A 68 -3.79 4.25 11.93
CA ILE A 68 -5.07 3.65 11.54
C ILE A 68 -5.58 2.83 12.72
N ALA A 69 -6.75 3.20 13.22
CA ALA A 69 -7.52 2.35 14.12
C ALA A 69 -7.96 1.08 13.37
N LYS A 70 -7.93 -0.08 14.03
CA LYS A 70 -8.15 -1.38 13.39
C LYS A 70 -9.47 -1.42 12.61
N GLU A 71 -10.51 -0.82 13.17
CA GLU A 71 -11.87 -0.74 12.65
C GLU A 71 -11.97 0.05 11.33
N ARG A 72 -11.01 0.96 11.09
CA ARG A 72 -10.95 1.78 9.87
C ARG A 72 -10.06 1.17 8.79
N LEU A 73 -9.36 0.06 9.07
CA LEU A 73 -8.39 -0.51 8.14
C LEU A 73 -9.03 -0.96 6.82
N LEU A 74 -10.22 -1.57 6.86
CA LEU A 74 -10.95 -1.95 5.65
C LEU A 74 -11.31 -0.74 4.78
N TRP A 75 -11.71 0.37 5.39
CA TRP A 75 -12.02 1.60 4.67
C TRP A 75 -10.79 2.14 3.94
N TYR A 76 -9.62 2.14 4.59
CA TYR A 76 -8.37 2.52 3.92
C TYR A 76 -8.02 1.56 2.77
N LEU A 77 -8.12 0.25 2.98
CA LEU A 77 -7.85 -0.75 1.94
C LEU A 77 -8.76 -0.56 0.73
N SER A 78 -10.04 -0.26 0.95
CA SER A 78 -10.99 0.08 -0.12
C SER A 78 -10.51 1.29 -0.93
N SER A 79 -10.10 2.37 -0.26
CA SER A 79 -9.69 3.62 -0.92
C SER A 79 -8.47 3.45 -1.86
N LEU A 80 -7.53 2.57 -1.50
CA LEU A 80 -6.34 2.27 -2.32
C LEU A 80 -6.67 1.37 -3.52
N GLY A 81 -7.84 0.71 -3.54
CA GLY A 81 -8.33 -0.08 -4.68
C GLY A 81 -8.96 0.76 -5.79
N SER A 82 -9.04 2.09 -5.65
CA SER A 82 -9.82 2.99 -6.51
C SER A 82 -9.46 2.98 -8.01
N LYS A 83 -8.25 2.56 -8.38
CA LYS A 83 -7.84 2.42 -9.80
C LYS A 83 -8.15 1.05 -10.40
N GLY A 84 -8.68 0.12 -9.60
CA GLY A 84 -8.93 -1.25 -10.00
C GLY A 84 -7.65 -2.07 -10.26
N LYS A 85 -7.84 -3.35 -10.55
CA LYS A 85 -6.72 -4.31 -10.72
C LYS A 85 -5.85 -4.06 -11.95
N ALA A 86 -6.33 -3.32 -12.95
CA ALA A 86 -5.57 -3.08 -14.19
C ALA A 86 -4.43 -2.06 -14.02
N TYR A 87 -4.43 -1.30 -12.92
CA TYR A 87 -3.43 -0.26 -12.70
C TYR A 87 -2.15 -0.82 -12.06
N PRO A 88 -1.00 -0.79 -12.77
CA PRO A 88 0.18 -1.59 -12.43
C PRO A 88 0.87 -1.19 -11.13
N TYR A 89 0.68 0.06 -10.67
CA TYR A 89 1.34 0.60 -9.48
C TYR A 89 0.39 0.61 -8.29
N SER A 90 -0.24 -0.53 -8.02
CA SER A 90 -1.11 -0.73 -6.87
C SER A 90 -0.95 -2.12 -6.28
N GLY A 91 -1.15 -2.25 -4.97
CA GLY A 91 -1.14 -3.56 -4.31
C GLY A 91 -2.28 -4.47 -4.79
N LEU A 92 -3.40 -3.89 -5.21
CA LEU A 92 -4.49 -4.64 -5.84
C LEU A 92 -4.03 -5.30 -7.15
N HIS A 93 -3.24 -4.63 -7.98
CA HIS A 93 -2.66 -5.26 -9.16
C HIS A 93 -1.72 -6.41 -8.79
N GLU A 94 -0.82 -6.21 -7.83
CA GLU A 94 0.07 -7.30 -7.39
C GLU A 94 -0.67 -8.52 -6.85
N CYS A 95 -1.82 -8.32 -6.21
CA CYS A 95 -2.64 -9.43 -5.70
C CYS A 95 -3.24 -10.31 -6.83
N TYR A 96 -3.47 -9.74 -8.03
CA TYR A 96 -4.11 -10.46 -9.14
C TYR A 96 -3.13 -10.92 -10.23
N PHE A 97 -1.92 -10.36 -10.26
CA PHE A 97 -0.94 -10.59 -11.33
C PHE A 97 0.39 -11.04 -10.73
N LEU A 98 1.18 -11.81 -11.50
CA LEU A 98 2.53 -12.24 -11.11
C LEU A 98 3.52 -11.06 -11.18
N SER A 99 3.39 -10.14 -10.22
CA SER A 99 4.14 -8.88 -10.14
C SER A 99 5.35 -8.99 -9.21
N THR A 100 6.14 -7.92 -9.16
CA THR A 100 7.37 -7.73 -8.38
C THR A 100 7.16 -7.76 -6.85
N CYS A 101 5.92 -7.83 -6.38
CA CYS A 101 5.59 -8.21 -5.01
C CYS A 101 6.06 -7.20 -3.92
N PHE A 102 5.83 -5.90 -4.08
CA PHE A 102 6.17 -4.87 -3.09
C PHE A 102 5.28 -4.81 -1.85
N CYS A 103 4.10 -5.44 -1.86
CA CYS A 103 3.19 -5.44 -0.71
C CYS A 103 2.73 -6.84 -0.29
N GLU A 104 2.20 -6.95 0.93
CA GLU A 104 1.75 -8.21 1.50
C GLU A 104 0.27 -8.55 1.23
N LEU A 105 -0.43 -7.73 0.43
CA LEU A 105 -1.82 -7.99 0.09
C LEU A 105 -1.96 -9.33 -0.65
N GLY A 106 -2.77 -10.23 -0.08
CA GLY A 106 -3.03 -11.55 -0.67
C GLY A 106 -1.93 -12.59 -0.44
N LYS A 107 -0.92 -12.27 0.38
CA LYS A 107 0.18 -13.19 0.70
C LYS A 107 0.04 -13.79 2.10
N VAL A 108 0.73 -14.91 2.29
CA VAL A 108 0.88 -15.53 3.61
C VAL A 108 2.01 -14.80 4.35
N THR A 109 1.70 -14.21 5.51
CA THR A 109 2.67 -13.43 6.29
C THR A 109 2.74 -13.88 7.74
N ALA A 110 3.86 -13.56 8.41
CA ALA A 110 4.04 -13.85 9.83
C ALA A 110 3.10 -13.04 10.74
N ASP A 111 2.67 -11.85 10.29
CA ASP A 111 1.73 -11.01 11.02
C ASP A 111 0.47 -10.78 10.13
N PRO A 112 -0.47 -11.74 10.10
CA PRO A 112 -1.61 -11.70 9.17
C PRO A 112 -2.55 -10.52 9.45
N LEU A 113 -3.25 -10.08 8.40
CA LEU A 113 -4.29 -9.07 8.53
C LEU A 113 -5.47 -9.61 9.34
N PRO A 114 -6.18 -8.75 10.10
CA PRO A 114 -7.31 -9.17 10.92
C PRO A 114 -8.59 -9.46 10.12
N TYR A 115 -8.52 -9.37 8.78
CA TYR A 115 -9.64 -9.59 7.87
C TYR A 115 -9.26 -10.64 6.82
N PRO A 116 -10.14 -11.59 6.50
CA PRO A 116 -9.96 -12.49 5.37
C PRO A 116 -9.74 -11.74 4.06
N LEU A 117 -8.92 -12.30 3.16
CA LEU A 117 -8.67 -11.70 1.84
C LEU A 117 -9.97 -11.46 1.05
N LYS A 118 -10.95 -12.36 1.16
CA LYS A 118 -12.27 -12.22 0.52
C LYS A 118 -12.96 -10.91 0.91
N GLU A 119 -12.94 -10.53 2.18
CA GLU A 119 -13.54 -9.29 2.67
C GLU A 119 -12.80 -8.06 2.15
N ILE A 120 -11.47 -8.11 2.13
CA ILE A 120 -10.63 -7.03 1.59
C ILE A 120 -10.90 -6.82 0.10
N LEU A 121 -11.03 -7.90 -0.68
CA LEU A 121 -11.35 -7.83 -2.10
C LEU A 121 -12.78 -7.35 -2.35
N ALA A 122 -13.73 -7.71 -1.49
CA ALA A 122 -15.11 -7.22 -1.52
C ALA A 122 -15.15 -5.69 -1.41
N VAL A 123 -14.53 -5.11 -0.37
CA VAL A 123 -14.53 -3.65 -0.18
C VAL A 123 -13.76 -2.89 -1.26
N LYS A 124 -12.75 -3.51 -1.88
CA LYS A 124 -11.99 -2.90 -3.00
C LYS A 124 -12.75 -2.88 -4.31
N ASN A 125 -13.61 -3.87 -4.55
CA ASN A 125 -14.41 -3.96 -5.77
C ASN A 125 -15.78 -3.25 -5.65
N GLY A 126 -16.00 -2.47 -4.58
CA GLY A 126 -17.29 -1.83 -4.30
C GLY A 126 -18.41 -2.82 -3.96
N ARG A 127 -18.06 -4.06 -3.60
CA ARG A 127 -18.99 -5.11 -3.18
C ARG A 127 -18.85 -5.33 -1.67
N ALA A 128 -19.14 -4.29 -0.89
CA ALA A 128 -19.42 -4.49 0.53
C ALA A 128 -20.93 -4.71 0.63
N GLU A 129 -21.33 -5.98 0.73
CA GLU A 129 -22.70 -6.52 0.91
C GLU A 129 -23.89 -5.69 0.41
#